data_AF-A0A815ECP8-F1
#
_entry.id   AF-A0A815ECP8-F1
#
_cell.length_a   1.000
_cell.length_b   1.000
_cell.length_c   1.000
_cell.angle_alpha   90.00
_cell.angle_beta   90.00
_cell.angle_gamma   90.00
#
_symmetry.space_group_name_H-M   'P 1'
#
loop_
_entity.id
_entity.type
_entity.pdbx_description
1 polymer ?
#
loop_
_entity_poly.entity_id
_entity_poly.type
_entity_poly.pdbx_seq_one_letter_code
_entity_poly.pdbx_strand_id
1 'polypeptide(L)'
;MGTVNSTEEMTKPLISYMKLITLAIRNSPDQKCTLYGIYQYIMDHYPYYRKNQAEWKNSIRHNLSLDEFFVKVARDDKQPEANPFSKQVSVIDTLGNLGEIQRIRYQYKLSLAYELNCFLLREKDLPPVHQDIGESLFKTGKCYYHLRQHKLALDYYYKRALIVYEQCLPSGHYTRWNIELEIEANNI
;
A
#
# COMPACT_ATOMS: atom_id res chain seq x y z
N MET A 1 -39.45 -11.10 22.45
CA MET A 1 -39.88 -11.41 21.07
C MET A 1 -40.03 -10.10 20.33
N GLY A 2 -39.23 -9.88 19.29
CA GLY A 2 -39.31 -8.73 18.39
C GLY A 2 -38.78 -9.17 17.04
N THR A 3 -39.63 -9.85 16.27
CA THR A 3 -39.35 -10.22 14.87
C THR A 3 -39.49 -8.96 14.02
N VAL A 4 -38.37 -8.29 13.74
CA VAL A 4 -38.34 -7.23 12.72
C VAL A 4 -38.21 -7.92 11.36
N ASN A 5 -39.15 -7.60 10.48
CA ASN A 5 -39.40 -8.25 9.20
C ASN A 5 -38.19 -8.19 8.25
N SER A 6 -37.76 -9.35 7.74
CA SER A 6 -36.73 -9.50 6.70
C SER A 6 -37.11 -8.89 5.34
N THR A 7 -38.31 -8.33 5.19
CA THR A 7 -38.83 -7.77 3.94
C THR A 7 -38.66 -6.24 3.82
N GLU A 8 -38.49 -5.52 4.93
CA GLU A 8 -38.30 -4.06 4.91
C GLU A 8 -36.91 -3.66 4.40
N GLU A 9 -35.88 -4.48 4.66
CA GLU A 9 -34.49 -4.25 4.22
C GLU A 9 -34.30 -4.19 2.69
N MET A 10 -35.30 -4.66 1.93
CA MET A 10 -35.27 -4.75 0.46
C MET A 10 -36.22 -3.76 -0.23
N THR A 11 -36.80 -2.81 0.50
CA THR A 11 -37.63 -1.76 -0.12
C THR A 11 -36.80 -0.52 -0.40
N LYS A 12 -37.08 0.16 -1.52
CA LYS A 12 -36.37 1.39 -1.88
C LYS A 12 -36.62 2.45 -0.80
N PRO A 13 -35.57 2.97 -0.13
CA PRO A 13 -35.75 4.02 0.86
C PRO A 13 -36.44 5.24 0.23
N LEU A 14 -37.41 5.84 0.93
CA LEU A 14 -38.09 7.09 0.55
C LEU A 14 -37.19 8.33 0.76
N ILE A 15 -35.90 8.17 0.51
CA ILE A 15 -34.87 9.17 0.74
C ILE A 15 -34.34 9.58 -0.64
N SER A 16 -34.34 10.89 -0.91
CA SER A 16 -33.80 11.41 -2.16
C SER A 16 -32.29 11.15 -2.27
N TYR A 17 -31.79 11.04 -3.51
CA TYR A 17 -30.35 10.87 -3.73
C TYR A 17 -29.53 12.02 -3.14
N MET A 18 -30.01 13.26 -3.24
CA MET A 18 -29.42 14.43 -2.57
C MET A 18 -29.28 14.22 -1.05
N LYS A 19 -30.32 13.68 -0.39
CA LYS A 19 -30.28 13.40 1.05
C LYS A 19 -29.31 12.26 1.39
N LEU A 20 -29.24 11.22 0.56
CA LEU A 20 -28.27 10.13 0.72
C LEU A 20 -26.81 10.62 0.59
N ILE A 21 -26.53 11.44 -0.42
CA ILE A 21 -25.21 12.07 -0.62
C ILE A 21 -24.86 12.94 0.58
N THR A 22 -25.81 13.76 1.05
CA THR A 22 -25.61 14.64 2.22
C THR A 22 -25.24 13.85 3.47
N LEU A 23 -25.92 12.72 3.72
CA LEU A 23 -25.62 11.85 4.87
C LEU A 23 -24.22 11.24 4.77
N ALA A 24 -23.83 10.76 3.58
CA ALA A 24 -22.50 10.20 3.34
C ALA A 24 -21.37 11.22 3.58
N ILE A 25 -21.56 12.46 3.10
CA ILE A 25 -20.57 13.53 3.29
C ILE A 25 -20.47 13.94 4.76
N ARG A 26 -21.60 14.12 5.46
CA ARG A 26 -21.62 14.50 6.88
C ARG A 26 -21.03 13.45 7.81
N ASN A 27 -21.12 12.17 7.44
CA ASN A 27 -20.55 11.08 8.22
C ASN A 27 -19.04 10.90 7.99
N SER A 28 -18.46 11.57 6.99
CA SER A 28 -17.03 11.54 6.72
C SER A 28 -16.28 12.47 7.69
N PRO A 29 -15.11 12.08 8.22
CA PRO A 29 -14.39 12.82 9.26
C PRO A 29 -14.02 14.26 8.83
N ASP A 30 -13.69 14.45 7.55
CA ASP A 30 -13.30 15.75 7.01
C ASP A 30 -14.44 16.51 6.33
N GLN A 31 -15.70 16.05 6.48
CA GLN A 31 -16.87 16.54 5.74
C GLN A 31 -16.67 16.60 4.23
N LYS A 32 -15.77 15.75 3.72
CA LYS A 32 -15.46 15.54 2.31
C LYS A 32 -15.49 14.05 2.07
N CYS A 33 -16.10 13.63 0.98
CA CYS A 33 -16.22 12.22 0.63
C CYS A 33 -15.89 12.00 -0.84
N THR A 34 -15.23 10.89 -1.14
CA THR A 34 -15.02 10.49 -2.54
C THR A 34 -16.31 9.89 -3.11
N LEU A 35 -16.44 9.87 -4.44
CA LEU A 35 -17.58 9.22 -5.11
C LEU A 35 -17.73 7.75 -4.68
N TYR A 36 -16.62 7.03 -4.51
CA TYR A 36 -16.61 5.66 -4.01
C TYR A 36 -17.07 5.58 -2.55
N GLY A 37 -16.63 6.51 -1.68
CA GLY A 37 -17.07 6.59 -0.29
C GLY A 37 -18.59 6.80 -0.17
N ILE A 38 -19.18 7.62 -1.04
CA ILE A 38 -20.64 7.80 -1.11
C ILE A 38 -21.32 6.47 -1.48
N TYR A 39 -20.76 5.71 -2.42
CA TYR A 39 -21.31 4.40 -2.79
C TYR A 39 -21.26 3.40 -1.63
N GLN A 40 -20.14 3.32 -0.93
CA GLN A 40 -19.96 2.42 0.22
C GLN A 40 -20.94 2.77 1.34
N TYR A 41 -21.00 4.04 1.73
CA TYR A 41 -21.93 4.51 2.75
C TYR A 41 -23.39 4.11 2.45
N ILE A 42 -23.84 4.31 1.22
CA ILE A 42 -25.20 3.95 0.80
C ILE A 42 -25.41 2.43 0.85
N MET A 43 -24.46 1.62 0.39
CA MET A 43 -24.58 0.16 0.42
C MET A 43 -24.53 -0.44 1.82
N ASP A 44 -23.81 0.20 2.74
CA ASP A 44 -23.68 -0.24 4.13
C ASP A 44 -24.96 0.05 4.91
N HIS A 45 -25.52 1.26 4.76
CA HIS A 45 -26.69 1.73 5.50
C HIS A 45 -28.03 1.34 4.86
N TYR A 46 -28.06 1.09 3.55
CA TYR A 46 -29.27 0.79 2.81
C TYR A 46 -29.05 -0.45 1.91
N PRO A 47 -29.25 -1.67 2.46
CA PRO A 47 -29.02 -2.94 1.77
C PRO A 47 -29.69 -3.06 0.38
N TYR A 48 -30.82 -2.38 0.18
CA TYR A 48 -31.50 -2.25 -1.11
C TYR A 48 -30.56 -1.90 -2.28
N TYR A 49 -29.62 -0.97 -2.05
CA TYR A 49 -28.71 -0.46 -3.09
C TYR A 49 -27.51 -1.37 -3.39
N ARG A 50 -27.35 -2.51 -2.70
CA ARG A 50 -26.27 -3.47 -3.01
C ARG A 50 -26.48 -4.14 -4.37
N LYS A 51 -27.75 -4.31 -4.77
CA LYS A 51 -28.17 -4.87 -6.06
C LYS A 51 -28.35 -3.75 -7.09
N ASN A 52 -28.24 -4.10 -8.38
CA ASN A 52 -28.45 -3.18 -9.51
C ASN A 52 -27.64 -1.86 -9.39
N GLN A 53 -26.33 -1.99 -9.20
CA GLN A 53 -25.46 -0.85 -8.89
C GLN A 53 -25.32 0.16 -10.02
N ALA A 54 -25.58 -0.22 -11.27
CA ALA A 54 -25.38 0.68 -12.42
C ALA A 54 -26.35 1.87 -12.39
N GLU A 55 -27.63 1.60 -12.12
CA GLU A 55 -28.72 2.57 -12.24
C GLU A 55 -28.62 3.69 -11.20
N TRP A 56 -28.60 3.34 -9.92
CA TRP A 56 -28.56 4.34 -8.85
C TRP A 56 -27.21 5.06 -8.78
N LYS A 57 -26.08 4.40 -9.12
CA LYS A 57 -24.78 5.09 -9.19
C LYS A 57 -24.77 6.15 -10.28
N ASN A 58 -25.53 5.94 -11.38
CA ASN A 58 -25.69 6.95 -12.42
C ASN A 58 -26.47 8.16 -11.89
N SER A 59 -27.58 7.92 -11.19
CA SER A 59 -28.35 8.98 -10.53
C SER A 59 -27.49 9.77 -9.53
N ILE A 60 -26.65 9.11 -8.73
CA ILE A 60 -25.73 9.80 -7.80
C ILE A 60 -24.73 10.71 -8.54
N ARG A 61 -24.10 10.23 -9.62
CA ARG A 61 -23.17 11.05 -10.42
C ARG A 61 -23.86 12.26 -11.04
N HIS A 62 -25.09 12.07 -11.51
CA HIS A 62 -25.89 13.14 -12.08
C HIS A 62 -26.25 14.21 -11.05
N ASN A 63 -26.72 13.81 -9.86
CA ASN A 63 -27.04 14.75 -8.76
C ASN A 63 -25.80 15.55 -8.31
N LEU A 64 -24.64 14.89 -8.17
CA LEU A 64 -23.38 15.56 -7.85
C LEU A 64 -22.90 16.57 -8.91
N SER A 65 -23.39 16.45 -10.16
CA SER A 65 -23.02 17.35 -11.25
C SER A 65 -24.04 18.48 -11.46
N LEU A 66 -25.30 18.27 -11.07
CA LEU A 66 -26.39 19.23 -11.26
C LEU A 66 -26.63 20.13 -10.04
N ASP A 67 -26.50 19.60 -8.82
CA ASP A 67 -26.83 20.35 -7.62
C ASP A 67 -25.68 21.29 -7.22
N GLU A 68 -25.98 22.60 -7.18
CA GLU A 68 -25.06 23.65 -6.69
C GLU A 68 -24.66 23.44 -5.21
N PHE A 69 -25.42 22.61 -4.48
CA PHE A 69 -25.13 22.25 -3.09
C PHE A 69 -23.85 21.40 -2.93
N PHE A 70 -23.38 20.74 -3.99
CA PHE A 70 -22.17 19.91 -3.96
C PHE A 70 -21.03 20.59 -4.71
N VAL A 71 -20.04 21.05 -3.95
CA VAL A 71 -18.84 21.65 -4.54
C VAL A 71 -17.80 20.57 -4.81
N LYS A 72 -17.34 20.48 -6.06
CA LYS A 72 -16.19 19.65 -6.42
C LYS A 72 -14.93 20.29 -5.84
N VAL A 73 -14.47 19.77 -4.72
CA VAL A 73 -13.19 20.15 -4.12
C VAL A 73 -12.08 19.44 -4.89
N ALA A 74 -11.09 20.19 -5.39
CA ALA A 74 -9.87 19.60 -5.92
C ALA A 74 -9.25 18.72 -4.82
N ARG A 75 -8.85 17.49 -5.17
CA ARG A 75 -8.12 16.67 -4.22
C ARG A 75 -6.86 17.44 -3.85
N ASP A 76 -6.58 17.58 -2.56
CA ASP A 76 -5.23 17.96 -2.16
C ASP A 76 -4.31 16.92 -2.81
N ASP A 77 -3.36 17.36 -3.64
CA ASP A 77 -2.38 16.52 -4.36
C ASP A 77 -1.49 15.67 -3.40
N LYS A 78 -1.80 15.68 -2.10
CA LYS A 78 -1.23 14.86 -1.05
C LYS A 78 -1.99 13.56 -0.77
N GLN A 79 -3.14 13.32 -1.41
CA GLN A 79 -3.76 11.98 -1.43
C GLN A 79 -3.75 11.45 -2.87
N PRO A 80 -2.87 10.48 -3.19
CA PRO A 80 -2.75 10.01 -4.55
C PRO A 80 -3.99 9.18 -4.89
N GLU A 81 -4.67 9.63 -5.94
CA GLU A 81 -5.34 8.74 -6.90
C GLU A 81 -4.45 7.50 -7.06
N ALA A 82 -4.98 6.29 -6.85
CA ALA A 82 -4.25 5.02 -6.88
C ALA A 82 -3.03 5.09 -7.80
N ASN A 83 -1.90 5.46 -7.21
CA ASN A 83 -0.69 5.75 -7.94
C ASN A 83 -0.23 4.37 -8.45
N PRO A 84 0.18 4.22 -9.72
CA PRO A 84 0.88 3.01 -10.14
C PRO A 84 1.97 2.63 -9.12
N PHE A 85 2.63 3.64 -8.53
CA PHE A 85 3.55 3.47 -7.41
C PHE A 85 2.88 2.96 -6.13
N SER A 86 1.65 3.32 -5.76
CA SER A 86 1.03 2.77 -4.54
C SER A 86 0.64 1.31 -4.71
N LYS A 87 0.24 0.89 -5.92
CA LYS A 87 0.06 -0.53 -6.25
C LYS A 87 1.39 -1.27 -6.29
N GLN A 88 2.43 -0.68 -6.90
CA GLN A 88 3.76 -1.27 -6.95
C GLN A 88 4.42 -1.34 -5.56
N VAL A 89 4.26 -0.33 -4.71
CA VAL A 89 4.70 -0.31 -3.31
C VAL A 89 3.98 -1.42 -2.55
N SER A 90 2.66 -1.57 -2.72
CA SER A 90 1.93 -2.69 -2.13
C SER A 90 2.43 -4.06 -2.62
N VAL A 91 2.80 -4.18 -3.89
CA VAL A 91 3.42 -5.40 -4.45
C VAL A 91 4.83 -5.62 -3.86
N ILE A 92 5.65 -4.57 -3.78
CA ILE A 92 7.00 -4.58 -3.19
C ILE A 92 6.95 -5.01 -1.72
N ASP A 93 6.04 -4.45 -0.93
CA ASP A 93 5.84 -4.80 0.47
C ASP A 93 5.38 -6.25 0.63
N THR A 94 4.45 -6.67 -0.24
CA THR A 94 3.98 -8.07 -0.27
C THR A 94 5.12 -9.02 -0.62
N LEU A 95 5.94 -8.69 -1.63
CA LEU A 95 7.10 -9.49 -2.03
C LEU A 95 8.16 -9.54 -0.93
N GLY A 96 8.44 -8.42 -0.27
CA GLY A 96 9.37 -8.36 0.86
C GLY A 96 8.89 -9.20 2.05
N ASN A 97 7.60 -9.15 2.38
CA ASN A 97 7.02 -9.98 3.43
C ASN A 97 7.09 -11.48 3.08
N LEU A 98 6.80 -11.84 1.82
CA LEU A 98 6.97 -13.22 1.33
C LEU A 98 8.44 -13.64 1.39
N GLY A 99 9.37 -12.79 0.98
CA GLY A 99 10.81 -13.02 1.07
C GLY A 99 11.25 -13.36 2.49
N GLU A 100 10.81 -12.57 3.47
CA GLU A 100 11.13 -12.75 4.88
C GLU A 100 10.52 -14.04 5.45
N ILE A 101 9.24 -14.33 5.16
CA ILE A 101 8.60 -15.58 5.57
C ILE A 101 9.36 -16.79 5.04
N GLN A 102 9.77 -16.76 3.77
CA GLN A 102 10.53 -17.89 3.19
C GLN A 102 11.93 -18.02 3.80
N ARG A 103 12.56 -16.90 4.19
CA ARG A 103 13.83 -16.90 4.91
C ARG A 103 13.73 -17.59 6.26
N ILE A 104 12.67 -17.30 7.02
CA ILE A 104 12.39 -17.93 8.33
C ILE A 104 12.13 -19.43 8.15
N ARG A 105 11.54 -19.83 7.01
CA ARG A 105 11.32 -21.24 6.64
C ARG A 105 12.57 -21.93 6.08
N TYR A 106 13.74 -21.31 6.14
CA TYR A 106 15.01 -21.81 5.59
C TYR A 106 14.98 -22.05 4.07
N GLN A 107 14.00 -21.49 3.36
CA GLN A 107 13.85 -21.61 1.90
C GLN A 107 14.62 -20.48 1.20
N TYR A 108 15.94 -20.44 1.39
CA TYR A 108 16.78 -19.30 0.98
C TYR A 108 16.78 -19.03 -0.53
N LYS A 109 16.68 -20.07 -1.37
CA LYS A 109 16.59 -19.89 -2.85
C LYS A 109 15.30 -19.18 -3.25
N LEU A 110 14.19 -19.52 -2.60
CA LEU A 110 12.89 -18.91 -2.87
C LEU A 110 12.81 -17.51 -2.27
N SER A 111 13.33 -17.31 -1.06
CA SER A 111 13.50 -16.01 -0.42
C SER A 111 14.30 -15.06 -1.33
N LEU A 112 15.44 -15.51 -1.85
CA LEU A 112 16.27 -14.75 -2.79
C LEU A 112 15.50 -14.30 -4.03
N ALA A 113 14.65 -15.16 -4.61
CA ALA A 113 13.85 -14.79 -5.77
C ALA A 113 12.87 -13.64 -5.47
N TYR A 114 12.23 -13.66 -4.30
CA TYR A 114 11.33 -12.58 -3.88
C TYR A 114 12.09 -11.27 -3.60
N GLU A 115 13.23 -11.35 -2.91
CA GLU A 115 14.05 -10.18 -2.59
C GLU A 115 14.66 -9.53 -3.84
N LEU A 116 15.09 -10.33 -4.83
CA LEU A 116 15.57 -9.81 -6.11
C LEU A 116 14.45 -9.13 -6.91
N ASN A 117 13.24 -9.70 -6.92
CA ASN A 117 12.09 -9.05 -7.56
C ASN A 117 11.74 -7.72 -6.88
N CYS A 118 11.78 -7.67 -5.55
CA CYS A 118 11.60 -6.45 -4.76
C CYS A 118 12.66 -5.40 -5.11
N PHE A 119 13.94 -5.81 -5.17
CA PHE A 119 15.06 -4.95 -5.55
C PHE A 119 14.90 -4.38 -6.96
N LEU A 120 14.57 -5.20 -7.96
CA LEU A 120 14.42 -4.77 -9.35
C LEU A 120 13.28 -3.75 -9.53
N LEU A 121 12.17 -3.95 -8.81
CA LEU A 121 11.06 -2.98 -8.82
C LEU A 121 11.48 -1.65 -8.17
N ARG A 122 12.20 -1.71 -7.04
CA ARG A 122 12.75 -0.53 -6.37
C ARG A 122 13.78 0.20 -7.23
N GLU A 123 14.70 -0.49 -7.89
CA GLU A 123 15.73 0.11 -8.75
C GLU A 123 15.15 0.78 -10.01
N LYS A 124 14.04 0.25 -10.53
CA LYS A 124 13.35 0.84 -11.68
C LYS A 124 12.65 2.15 -11.33
N ASP A 125 12.02 2.20 -10.16
CA ASP A 125 11.05 3.23 -9.81
C ASP A 125 11.62 4.28 -8.82
N LEU A 126 12.70 3.97 -8.08
CA LEU A 126 13.29 4.86 -7.08
C LEU A 126 14.62 5.47 -7.54
N PRO A 127 15.00 6.66 -7.03
CA PRO A 127 16.33 7.22 -7.24
C PRO A 127 17.42 6.25 -6.74
N PRO A 128 18.60 6.18 -7.38
CA PRO A 128 19.66 5.23 -7.03
C PRO A 128 20.12 5.29 -5.56
N VAL A 129 19.96 6.47 -4.95
CA VAL A 129 20.28 6.75 -3.55
C VAL A 129 18.95 6.86 -2.80
N HIS A 130 18.41 5.70 -2.40
CA HIS A 130 17.17 5.61 -1.65
C HIS A 130 17.29 4.55 -0.54
N GLN A 131 16.75 4.84 0.64
CA GLN A 131 16.84 3.95 1.81
C GLN A 131 16.33 2.53 1.52
N ASP A 132 15.21 2.41 0.79
CA ASP A 132 14.62 1.11 0.42
C ASP A 132 15.52 0.27 -0.51
N ILE A 133 16.36 0.91 -1.35
CA ILE A 133 17.35 0.21 -2.17
C ILE A 133 18.41 -0.42 -1.27
N GLY A 134 18.89 0.34 -0.27
CA GLY A 134 19.83 -0.18 0.74
C GLY A 134 19.24 -1.37 1.50
N GLU A 135 17.95 -1.30 1.85
CA GLU A 135 17.27 -2.37 2.59
C GLU A 135 17.16 -3.66 1.77
N SER A 136 16.78 -3.54 0.50
CA SER A 136 16.71 -4.68 -0.41
C SER A 136 18.07 -5.31 -0.68
N LEU A 137 19.12 -4.50 -0.84
CA LEU A 137 20.48 -5.00 -0.99
C LEU A 137 20.94 -5.78 0.24
N PHE A 138 20.65 -5.26 1.44
CA PHE A 138 20.97 -5.94 2.68
C PHE A 138 20.23 -7.28 2.82
N LYS A 139 18.91 -7.32 2.59
CA LYS A 139 18.11 -8.55 2.61
C LYS A 139 18.59 -9.58 1.60
N THR A 140 18.93 -9.14 0.39
CA THR A 140 19.50 -9.98 -0.66
C THR A 140 20.86 -10.55 -0.25
N GLY A 141 21.72 -9.72 0.35
CA GLY A 141 23.01 -10.14 0.90
C GLY A 141 22.88 -11.24 1.95
N LYS A 142 21.91 -11.12 2.87
CA LYS A 142 21.61 -12.17 3.87
C LYS A 142 21.19 -13.50 3.22
N CYS A 143 20.41 -13.46 2.14
CA CYS A 143 20.03 -14.66 1.41
C CYS A 143 21.24 -15.35 0.78
N TYR A 144 22.14 -14.59 0.13
CA TYR A 144 23.38 -15.14 -0.44
C TYR A 144 24.33 -15.70 0.63
N TYR A 145 24.40 -15.05 1.79
CA TYR A 145 25.17 -15.54 2.93
C TYR A 145 24.68 -16.93 3.38
N HIS A 146 23.36 -17.10 3.54
CA HIS A 146 22.79 -18.41 3.89
C HIS A 146 22.92 -19.46 2.77
N LEU A 147 23.05 -19.02 1.51
CA LEU A 147 23.31 -19.89 0.35
C LEU A 147 24.79 -20.26 0.17
N ARG A 148 25.67 -19.97 1.16
CA ARG A 148 27.12 -20.20 1.11
C ARG A 148 27.87 -19.36 0.06
N GLN A 149 27.22 -18.36 -0.52
CA GLN A 149 27.83 -17.44 -1.49
C GLN A 149 28.40 -16.21 -0.78
N HIS A 150 29.23 -16.45 0.22
CA HIS A 150 29.74 -15.42 1.14
C HIS A 150 30.44 -14.28 0.39
N LYS A 151 31.29 -14.61 -0.59
CA LYS A 151 32.00 -13.62 -1.41
C LYS A 151 31.04 -12.66 -2.12
N LEU A 152 29.98 -13.19 -2.73
CA LEU A 152 28.98 -12.37 -3.42
C LEU A 152 28.15 -11.52 -2.45
N ALA A 153 27.77 -12.08 -1.30
CA ALA A 153 27.05 -11.36 -0.26
C ALA A 153 27.84 -10.14 0.27
N LEU A 154 29.12 -10.36 0.61
CA LEU A 154 30.01 -9.32 1.13
C LEU A 154 30.44 -8.31 0.08
N ASP A 155 31.03 -8.78 -1.02
CA ASP A 155 31.71 -7.91 -1.97
C ASP A 155 30.76 -7.08 -2.82
N TYR A 156 29.54 -7.58 -3.05
CA TYR A 156 28.58 -6.91 -3.91
C TYR A 156 27.42 -6.32 -3.12
N TYR A 157 26.72 -7.11 -2.33
CA TYR A 157 25.46 -6.67 -1.72
C TYR A 157 25.67 -5.80 -0.47
N TYR A 158 26.51 -6.22 0.48
CA TYR A 158 26.72 -5.46 1.71
C TYR A 158 27.51 -4.17 1.47
N LYS A 159 28.57 -4.20 0.65
CA LYS A 159 29.30 -2.98 0.26
C LYS A 159 28.42 -1.98 -0.48
N ARG A 160 27.58 -2.44 -1.42
CA ARG A 160 26.65 -1.55 -2.14
C ARG A 160 25.56 -1.01 -1.22
N ALA A 161 25.04 -1.82 -0.30
CA ALA A 161 24.09 -1.36 0.71
C ALA A 161 24.70 -0.27 1.60
N LEU A 162 25.95 -0.46 2.04
CA LEU A 162 26.66 0.52 2.85
C LEU A 162 26.78 1.86 2.12
N ILE A 163 27.25 1.87 0.87
CA ILE A 163 27.36 3.09 0.05
C ILE A 163 26.03 3.84 -0.04
N VAL A 164 24.92 3.13 -0.26
CA VAL A 164 23.58 3.74 -0.31
C VAL A 164 23.21 4.34 1.05
N TYR A 165 23.46 3.62 2.14
CA TYR A 165 23.15 4.10 3.49
C TYR A 165 24.04 5.26 3.95
N GLU A 166 25.30 5.31 3.54
CA GLU A 166 26.20 6.44 3.82
C GLU A 166 25.70 7.75 3.18
N GLN A 167 25.06 7.64 2.01
CA GLN A 167 24.52 8.79 1.29
C GLN A 167 23.09 9.15 1.77
N CYS A 168 22.33 8.18 2.28
CA CYS A 168 20.96 8.39 2.75
C CYS A 168 20.84 8.74 4.24
N LEU A 169 21.79 8.32 5.08
CA LEU A 169 21.64 8.35 6.55
C LEU A 169 22.79 9.09 7.25
N PRO A 170 22.53 9.82 8.35
CA PRO A 170 23.56 10.47 9.15
C PRO A 170 24.58 9.48 9.74
N SER A 171 25.80 9.96 9.97
CA SER A 171 26.83 9.21 10.70
C SER A 171 26.31 8.81 12.10
N GLY A 172 26.25 7.50 12.38
CA GLY A 172 25.74 6.95 13.64
C GLY A 172 24.34 6.32 13.57
N HIS A 173 23.70 6.27 12.41
CA HIS A 173 22.43 5.55 12.26
C HIS A 173 22.61 4.04 12.52
N TYR A 174 21.78 3.46 13.38
CA TYR A 174 21.86 2.06 13.81
C TYR A 174 21.96 1.06 12.64
N THR A 175 21.18 1.26 11.59
CA THR A 175 21.22 0.39 10.38
C THR A 175 22.56 0.41 9.67
N ARG A 176 23.26 1.54 9.64
CA ARG A 176 24.59 1.65 9.04
C ARG A 176 25.61 0.87 9.87
N TRP A 177 25.60 1.08 11.19
CA TRP A 177 26.49 0.38 12.12
C TRP A 177 26.31 -1.14 12.08
N ASN A 178 25.06 -1.62 11.98
CA ASN A 178 24.78 -3.05 11.86
C ASN A 178 25.39 -3.67 10.59
N ILE A 179 25.41 -2.94 9.47
CA ILE A 179 25.99 -3.45 8.21
C ILE A 179 27.51 -3.43 8.29
N GLU A 180 28.10 -2.40 8.88
CA GLU A 180 29.55 -2.32 9.14
C GLU A 180 30.01 -3.51 9.99
N LEU A 181 29.30 -3.81 11.09
CA LEU A 181 29.57 -4.98 11.93
C LEU A 181 29.45 -6.30 11.17
N GLU A 182 28.41 -6.48 10.34
CA GLU A 182 28.24 -7.69 9.53
C GLU A 182 29.37 -7.84 8.49
N ILE A 183 29.89 -6.74 7.93
CA ILE A 183 31.04 -6.81 7.03
C ILE A 183 32.31 -7.19 7.80
N GLU A 184 32.55 -6.59 8.96
CA GLU A 184 33.73 -6.86 9.80
C GLU A 184 33.74 -8.29 10.35
N ALA A 185 32.61 -8.77 10.87
CA ALA A 185 32.49 -10.12 11.44
C ALA A 185 32.73 -11.23 10.42
N ASN A 186 32.57 -10.95 9.12
CA ASN A 186 32.71 -11.93 8.05
C ASN A 186 33.98 -11.74 7.19
N ASN A 187 34.86 -10.80 7.55
CA ASN A 187 36.18 -10.60 6.93
C ASN A 187 37.33 -11.35 7.66
N ILE A 188 37.00 -12.18 8.66
CA ILE A 188 37.92 -13.03 9.45
C ILE A 188 37.73 -14.48 9.01
#